data_AF-A0A8G1VQK2-F1
#
_entry.id   AF-A0A8G1VQK2-F1
#
_cell.length_a   1.000
_cell.length_b   1.000
_cell.length_c   1.000
_cell.angle_alpha   90.00
_cell.angle_beta   90.00
_cell.angle_gamma   90.00
#
_symmetry.space_group_name_H-M   'P 1'
#
loop_
_entity.id
_entity.type
_entity.pdbx_description
1 polymer ?
#
loop_
_entity_poly.entity_id
_entity_poly.type
_entity_poly.pdbx_seq_one_letter_code
_entity_poly.pdbx_strand_id
1 'polypeptide(L)'
;MSSDQKASSLPAPNNVQPTRGPKYKRKRLLSILLGTIFLVAIVVAVVCLSILLPKKFKHDNNDDGGSHNTGVSTTQGNDTLPMDPDGGTYNEGGPHNGTGTHTTSATPTGDVPHQPSATSDGEDSQRPTAVVNVTDTQPVQGGSQSQDGECHVVSKVSYTFYGYPDNDPPGSDISEDCGRGMAAGGIGTHDNPLTFATAPGEFDRCEVVYSPYLQKYLINEDYCEQCTKDWKSHIWHVDVWLGGNSTTYGTEQLKCENSLTSDEESQVVVKNPSSTLPVDLTSFYLGGNSVCSLDHIYPDYDTKDYC
;
A
#
# COMPACT_ATOMS: atom_id res chain seq x y z
N MET A 1 0.01 -63.29 33.61
CA MET A 1 0.65 -62.38 34.58
C MET A 1 2.10 -62.20 34.14
N SER A 2 2.40 -61.13 33.42
CA SER A 2 3.77 -60.68 33.22
C SER A 2 3.70 -59.19 32.92
N SER A 3 4.34 -58.41 33.79
CA SER A 3 4.36 -56.96 33.78
C SER A 3 5.48 -56.50 32.87
N ASP A 4 5.16 -55.82 31.77
CA ASP A 4 6.17 -55.15 30.94
C ASP A 4 6.23 -53.66 31.26
N GLN A 5 7.44 -53.24 31.59
CA GLN A 5 7.82 -51.92 32.06
C GLN A 5 7.70 -50.88 30.94
N LYS A 6 6.99 -49.78 31.25
CA LYS A 6 6.99 -48.56 30.45
C LYS A 6 8.28 -47.79 30.71
N ALA A 7 9.22 -47.84 29.77
CA ALA A 7 10.41 -47.00 29.78
C ALA A 7 10.04 -45.56 29.38
N SER A 8 10.27 -44.62 30.28
CA SER A 8 10.20 -43.17 30.03
C SER A 8 11.38 -42.74 29.17
N SER A 9 11.12 -42.22 27.96
CA SER A 9 12.11 -41.56 27.12
C SER A 9 12.30 -40.10 27.57
N LEU A 10 13.52 -39.74 27.95
CA LEU A 10 13.96 -38.37 28.20
C LEU A 10 14.01 -37.56 26.87
N PRO A 11 13.65 -36.26 26.86
CA PRO A 11 13.80 -35.42 25.68
C PRO A 11 15.28 -35.06 25.41
N ALA A 12 15.68 -35.10 24.14
CA ALA A 12 17.01 -34.73 23.68
C ALA A 12 17.28 -33.21 23.83
N PRO A 13 18.54 -32.79 24.06
CA PRO A 13 18.89 -31.39 24.26
C PRO A 13 18.87 -30.57 22.96
N ASN A 14 18.41 -29.33 23.10
CA ASN A 14 18.24 -28.29 22.08
C ASN A 14 19.48 -28.07 21.21
N ASN A 15 19.25 -28.01 19.89
CA ASN A 15 20.23 -27.64 18.88
C ASN A 15 20.40 -26.11 18.85
N VAL A 16 21.37 -25.59 19.60
CA VAL A 16 21.77 -24.18 19.55
C VAL A 16 22.56 -23.95 18.26
N GLN A 17 22.04 -23.08 17.39
CA GLN A 17 22.67 -22.72 16.12
C GLN A 17 23.99 -21.95 16.36
N PRO A 18 25.07 -22.19 15.57
CA PRO A 18 26.39 -21.62 15.88
C PRO A 18 26.44 -20.12 15.61
N THR A 19 26.97 -19.36 16.57
CA THR A 19 27.31 -17.94 16.38
C THR A 19 28.38 -17.80 15.30
N ARG A 20 28.02 -17.14 14.17
CA ARG A 20 28.92 -16.99 13.00
C ARG A 20 30.15 -16.13 13.35
N GLY A 21 31.33 -16.68 13.08
CA GLY A 21 32.63 -16.14 13.50
C GLY A 21 33.21 -14.96 12.69
N PRO A 22 34.40 -14.46 13.10
CA PRO A 22 34.98 -13.16 12.71
C PRO A 22 35.37 -12.98 11.23
N LYS A 23 35.30 -14.04 10.41
CA LYS A 23 35.62 -13.97 8.98
C LYS A 23 34.54 -13.22 8.16
N TYR A 24 33.28 -13.20 8.63
CA TYR A 24 32.18 -12.50 7.95
C TYR A 24 32.29 -10.97 8.09
N LYS A 25 32.76 -10.47 9.24
CA LYS A 25 32.95 -9.02 9.47
C LYS A 25 34.00 -8.39 8.54
N ARG A 26 35.07 -9.12 8.18
CA ARG A 26 36.11 -8.61 7.27
C ARG A 26 35.63 -8.45 5.82
N LYS A 27 34.76 -9.33 5.33
CA LYS A 27 34.19 -9.22 3.98
C LYS A 27 33.23 -8.03 3.88
N ARG A 28 32.38 -7.83 4.90
CA ARG A 28 31.44 -6.69 4.95
C ARG A 28 32.17 -5.34 5.02
N LEU A 29 33.27 -5.25 5.78
CA LEU A 29 34.07 -4.02 5.85
C LEU A 29 34.75 -3.68 4.51
N LEU A 30 35.25 -4.70 3.80
CA LEU A 30 35.93 -4.50 2.51
C LEU A 30 34.95 -4.07 1.41
N SER A 31 33.74 -4.62 1.40
CA SER A 31 32.68 -4.21 0.47
C SER A 31 32.23 -2.76 0.70
N ILE A 32 32.09 -2.34 1.96
CA ILE A 32 31.75 -0.95 2.29
C ILE A 32 32.86 0.01 1.86
N LEU A 33 34.13 -0.35 2.12
CA LEU A 33 35.26 0.49 1.75
C LEU A 33 35.38 0.67 0.23
N LEU A 34 35.22 -0.41 -0.55
CA LEU A 34 35.24 -0.36 -2.01
C LEU A 34 34.07 0.46 -2.59
N GLY A 35 32.86 0.32 -2.02
CA GLY A 35 31.70 1.11 -2.41
C GLY A 35 31.89 2.61 -2.18
N THR A 36 32.43 3.00 -1.02
CA THR A 36 32.69 4.43 -0.72
C THR A 36 33.73 5.05 -1.64
N ILE A 37 34.81 4.33 -1.98
CA ILE A 37 35.84 4.82 -2.89
C ILE A 37 35.27 5.03 -4.31
N PHE A 38 34.43 4.10 -4.78
CA PHE A 38 33.79 4.19 -6.08
C PHE A 38 32.82 5.39 -6.17
N LEU A 39 32.04 5.62 -5.13
CA LEU A 39 31.10 6.74 -5.05
C LEU A 39 31.83 8.09 -5.07
N VAL A 40 32.92 8.22 -4.31
CA VAL A 40 33.76 9.43 -4.31
C VAL A 40 34.38 9.68 -5.69
N ALA A 41 34.84 8.63 -6.38
CA ALA A 41 35.40 8.77 -7.73
C ALA A 41 34.36 9.28 -8.75
N ILE A 42 33.11 8.82 -8.67
CA ILE A 42 32.02 9.30 -9.52
C ILE A 42 31.72 10.77 -9.27
N VAL A 43 31.61 11.19 -8.00
CA VAL A 43 31.34 12.59 -7.64
C VAL A 43 32.46 13.50 -8.17
N VAL A 44 33.71 13.10 -8.01
CA VAL A 44 34.86 13.85 -8.55
C VAL A 44 34.80 13.93 -10.08
N ALA A 45 34.46 12.83 -10.77
CA ALA A 45 34.33 12.83 -12.23
C ALA A 45 33.22 13.79 -12.72
N VAL A 46 32.05 13.80 -12.07
CA VAL A 46 30.94 14.69 -12.43
C VAL A 46 31.31 16.16 -12.20
N VAL A 47 31.97 16.48 -11.08
CA VAL A 47 32.43 17.83 -10.79
C VAL A 47 33.52 18.27 -11.79
N CYS A 48 34.48 17.41 -12.10
CA CYS A 48 35.49 17.69 -13.13
C CYS A 48 34.85 17.91 -14.50
N LEU A 49 33.88 17.09 -14.89
CA LEU A 49 33.18 17.26 -16.17
C LEU A 49 32.39 18.57 -16.23
N SER A 50 31.79 18.99 -15.11
CA SER A 50 31.06 20.25 -14.99
C SER A 50 31.96 21.49 -15.10
N ILE A 51 33.24 21.38 -14.73
CA ILE A 51 34.25 22.45 -14.81
C ILE A 51 34.95 22.46 -16.18
N LEU A 52 35.16 21.28 -16.78
CA LEU A 52 35.91 21.12 -18.04
C LEU A 52 35.05 21.30 -19.29
N LEU A 53 33.71 21.26 -19.18
CA LEU A 53 32.83 21.57 -20.29
C LEU A 53 32.66 23.09 -20.43
N PRO A 54 33.10 23.71 -21.55
CA PRO A 54 32.82 25.11 -21.80
C PRO A 54 31.30 25.29 -21.93
N LYS A 55 30.72 26.20 -21.13
CA LYS A 55 29.32 26.62 -21.26
C LYS A 55 29.10 27.22 -22.65
N LYS A 56 28.69 26.40 -23.63
CA LYS A 56 28.34 26.90 -24.96
C LYS A 56 26.88 27.38 -24.98
N PHE A 57 26.79 28.72 -24.99
CA PHE A 57 25.84 29.59 -25.67
C PHE A 57 24.34 29.30 -25.57
N LYS A 58 23.70 30.19 -24.79
CA LYS A 58 22.33 30.68 -24.94
C LYS A 58 22.06 31.05 -26.41
N HIS A 59 21.02 30.47 -26.99
CA HIS A 59 20.53 30.85 -28.31
C HIS A 59 19.36 31.82 -28.11
N ASP A 60 19.62 33.11 -28.31
CA ASP A 60 18.58 34.13 -28.40
C ASP A 60 18.06 34.11 -29.84
N ASN A 61 16.81 33.67 -30.05
CA ASN A 61 16.11 33.82 -31.32
C ASN A 61 15.00 34.85 -31.15
N ASN A 62 15.27 36.07 -31.63
CA ASN A 62 14.25 36.99 -32.12
C ASN A 62 14.04 36.67 -33.59
N ASP A 63 12.80 36.45 -34.02
CA ASP A 63 12.39 36.66 -35.40
C ASP A 63 10.96 37.22 -35.44
N ASP A 64 10.87 38.37 -36.09
CA ASP A 64 9.65 39.10 -36.46
C ASP A 64 8.94 38.43 -37.64
N GLY A 65 7.60 38.53 -37.65
CA GLY A 65 6.85 38.75 -38.89
C GLY A 65 5.72 37.77 -39.22
N GLY A 66 4.49 38.31 -39.30
CA GLY A 66 3.56 37.93 -40.38
C GLY A 66 2.18 37.37 -40.02
N SER A 67 1.28 38.25 -39.56
CA SER A 67 -0.16 38.35 -39.89
C SER A 67 -0.91 37.17 -40.55
N HIS A 68 -2.03 36.72 -39.96
CA HIS A 68 -3.40 37.00 -40.45
C HIS A 68 -4.53 36.41 -39.56
N ASN A 69 -5.48 37.30 -39.20
CA ASN A 69 -6.94 37.11 -39.02
C ASN A 69 -7.44 36.16 -37.90
N THR A 70 -8.47 36.46 -37.09
CA THR A 70 -9.49 37.53 -37.03
C THR A 70 -10.24 37.38 -35.70
N GLY A 71 -10.59 38.49 -35.06
CA GLY A 71 -11.89 38.59 -34.38
C GLY A 71 -11.91 39.13 -32.95
N VAL A 72 -12.33 40.40 -32.82
CA VAL A 72 -13.29 40.91 -31.81
C VAL A 72 -12.79 40.91 -30.35
N SER A 73 -12.80 41.98 -29.54
CA SER A 73 -13.24 43.37 -29.62
C SER A 73 -12.72 44.08 -28.34
N THR A 74 -12.78 45.42 -28.38
CA THR A 74 -12.73 46.42 -27.28
C THR A 74 -11.41 47.18 -27.08
N THR A 75 -11.43 48.39 -27.66
CA THR A 75 -10.78 49.65 -27.26
C THR A 75 -10.55 49.76 -25.75
N GLN A 76 -9.32 49.93 -25.27
CA GLN A 76 -8.43 51.11 -25.31
C GLN A 76 -8.62 52.02 -24.09
N GLY A 77 -7.56 52.16 -23.28
CA GLY A 77 -7.46 53.19 -22.23
C GLY A 77 -6.52 52.88 -21.07
N ASN A 78 -5.22 52.71 -21.35
CA ASN A 78 -4.04 53.24 -20.64
C ASN A 78 -4.33 54.19 -19.45
N ASP A 79 -3.59 54.28 -18.34
CA ASP A 79 -2.21 53.93 -18.01
C ASP A 79 -2.03 54.10 -16.48
N THR A 80 -0.85 53.69 -15.99
CA THR A 80 -0.11 54.21 -14.79
C THR A 80 -0.36 53.59 -13.39
N LEU A 81 0.66 52.82 -12.98
CA LEU A 81 1.17 52.55 -11.62
C LEU A 81 1.40 53.86 -10.81
N PRO A 82 1.57 53.88 -9.45
CA PRO A 82 2.30 52.89 -8.65
C PRO A 82 1.82 52.61 -7.20
N MET A 83 2.58 51.74 -6.54
CA MET A 83 2.59 51.38 -5.11
C MET A 83 2.66 52.58 -4.15
N ASP A 84 2.02 52.46 -2.98
CA ASP A 84 2.67 52.72 -1.69
C ASP A 84 1.94 52.01 -0.51
N PRO A 85 2.63 51.75 0.62
CA PRO A 85 2.25 50.84 1.70
C PRO A 85 1.78 51.56 2.99
N ASP A 86 1.68 50.77 4.06
CA ASP A 86 1.62 51.11 5.49
C ASP A 86 0.28 51.48 6.15
N GLY A 87 -0.06 50.66 7.16
CA GLY A 87 -0.07 51.13 8.54
C GLY A 87 -1.39 51.68 9.10
N GLY A 88 -1.98 50.98 10.07
CA GLY A 88 -3.06 51.54 10.87
C GLY A 88 -3.71 50.59 11.87
N THR A 89 -3.03 50.35 12.99
CA THR A 89 -3.58 49.82 14.24
C THR A 89 -4.60 50.77 14.84
N TYR A 90 -5.82 50.31 15.22
CA TYR A 90 -6.59 50.93 16.31
C TYR A 90 -7.43 49.89 17.06
N ASN A 91 -7.26 49.92 18.38
CA ASN A 91 -7.93 49.10 19.40
C ASN A 91 -9.29 49.65 19.80
N GLU A 92 -10.08 48.73 20.36
CA GLU A 92 -11.05 48.85 21.47
C GLU A 92 -12.24 49.84 21.42
N GLY A 93 -13.41 49.25 21.65
CA GLY A 93 -14.62 49.93 22.11
C GLY A 93 -15.77 48.94 22.30
N GLY A 94 -15.81 48.21 23.42
CA GLY A 94 -17.07 47.64 23.93
C GLY A 94 -17.94 48.73 24.61
N PRO A 95 -18.94 48.40 25.45
CA PRO A 95 -19.68 47.14 25.60
C PRO A 95 -21.22 47.37 25.66
N HIS A 96 -22.05 46.35 25.43
CA HIS A 96 -23.39 46.29 26.02
C HIS A 96 -23.78 44.85 26.42
N ASN A 97 -23.69 44.62 27.74
CA ASN A 97 -24.58 43.89 28.67
C ASN A 97 -25.90 43.39 28.04
N GLY A 98 -26.38 42.15 28.19
CA GLY A 98 -26.52 41.21 29.31
C GLY A 98 -27.78 40.38 28.96
N THR A 99 -27.94 39.10 29.28
CA THR A 99 -28.30 38.55 30.61
C THR A 99 -28.42 37.02 30.45
N GLY A 100 -28.05 36.27 31.50
CA GLY A 100 -27.91 34.80 31.54
C GLY A 100 -29.19 33.98 31.32
N THR A 101 -29.14 32.64 31.33
CA THR A 101 -28.73 31.82 32.48
C THR A 101 -28.62 30.32 32.11
N HIS A 102 -27.64 29.63 32.72
CA HIS A 102 -27.63 28.27 33.34
C HIS A 102 -28.35 27.09 32.62
N THR A 103 -27.83 25.85 32.50
CA THR A 103 -26.89 25.07 33.32
C THR A 103 -26.51 23.72 32.67
N THR A 104 -25.34 23.22 33.07
CA THR A 104 -24.86 21.82 33.26
C THR A 104 -24.51 20.88 32.09
N SER A 105 -23.23 20.52 32.15
CA SER A 105 -22.47 19.40 31.59
C SER A 105 -23.12 18.02 31.67
N ALA A 106 -22.88 17.21 30.64
CA ALA A 106 -22.79 15.75 30.74
C ALA A 106 -21.74 15.22 29.75
N THR A 107 -20.84 14.39 30.28
CA THR A 107 -19.80 13.59 29.61
C THR A 107 -20.40 12.56 28.63
N PRO A 108 -19.75 12.22 27.50
CA PRO A 108 -20.01 10.98 26.79
C PRO A 108 -18.91 9.95 27.09
N THR A 109 -19.30 8.90 27.81
CA THR A 109 -18.58 7.62 27.90
C THR A 109 -18.70 6.85 26.58
N GLY A 110 -17.65 6.11 26.24
CA GLY A 110 -17.50 5.38 24.98
C GLY A 110 -18.48 4.22 24.79
N ASP A 111 -18.89 4.05 23.54
CA ASP A 111 -19.68 2.93 23.07
C ASP A 111 -18.80 1.94 22.30
N VAL A 112 -18.83 0.70 22.79
CA VAL A 112 -18.26 -0.51 22.18
C VAL A 112 -19.32 -1.12 21.25
N PRO A 113 -19.02 -1.45 19.99
CA PRO A 113 -19.96 -2.22 19.17
C PRO A 113 -20.02 -3.69 19.58
N HIS A 114 -21.23 -4.13 19.89
CA HIS A 114 -21.60 -5.49 20.26
C HIS A 114 -21.42 -6.50 19.13
N GLN A 115 -20.90 -7.67 19.52
CA GLN A 115 -20.98 -8.97 18.87
C GLN A 115 -22.45 -9.44 18.76
N PRO A 116 -22.91 -10.02 17.63
CA PRO A 116 -24.24 -10.62 17.56
C PRO A 116 -24.22 -12.01 18.22
N SER A 117 -25.12 -12.19 19.19
CA SER A 117 -25.42 -13.48 19.80
C SER A 117 -26.45 -14.24 18.96
N ALA A 118 -26.19 -15.53 18.80
CA ALA A 118 -27.09 -16.50 18.18
C ALA A 118 -28.38 -16.67 19.00
N THR A 119 -29.52 -16.70 18.32
CA THR A 119 -30.77 -17.25 18.84
C THR A 119 -31.25 -18.34 17.90
N SER A 120 -31.17 -19.57 18.40
CA SER A 120 -31.92 -20.72 17.94
C SER A 120 -33.38 -20.59 18.35
N ASP A 121 -34.31 -20.88 17.46
CA ASP A 121 -35.58 -21.55 17.77
C ASP A 121 -36.10 -22.20 16.49
N GLY A 122 -36.53 -23.45 16.61
CA GLY A 122 -36.98 -24.31 15.51
C GLY A 122 -38.50 -24.54 15.49
N GLU A 123 -38.87 -25.54 14.67
CA GLU A 123 -40.20 -26.09 14.33
C GLU A 123 -41.02 -25.32 13.29
N ASP A 124 -41.81 -25.94 12.41
CA ASP A 124 -41.85 -27.24 11.69
C ASP A 124 -42.99 -27.09 10.64
N SER A 125 -42.97 -27.93 9.60
CA SER A 125 -44.14 -28.41 8.85
C SER A 125 -44.93 -27.44 7.96
N GLN A 126 -44.71 -27.50 6.63
CA GLN A 126 -45.48 -28.40 5.75
C GLN A 126 -45.18 -28.16 4.24
N ARG A 127 -44.82 -29.27 3.59
CA ARG A 127 -44.69 -29.50 2.15
C ARG A 127 -46.05 -29.49 1.45
N PRO A 128 -46.11 -29.11 0.16
CA PRO A 128 -46.69 -30.02 -0.82
C PRO A 128 -45.76 -30.36 -1.98
N THR A 129 -45.83 -31.61 -2.37
CA THR A 129 -45.17 -32.26 -3.50
C THR A 129 -45.72 -31.75 -4.83
N ALA A 130 -44.87 -31.32 -5.75
CA ALA A 130 -45.19 -31.26 -7.17
C ALA A 130 -44.10 -31.99 -7.96
N VAL A 131 -44.50 -33.12 -8.53
CA VAL A 131 -43.73 -33.91 -9.48
C VAL A 131 -43.86 -33.23 -10.83
N VAL A 132 -42.75 -32.77 -11.42
CA VAL A 132 -42.70 -32.38 -12.83
C VAL A 132 -41.58 -33.17 -13.49
N ASN A 133 -41.97 -34.20 -14.23
CA ASN A 133 -41.14 -34.84 -15.25
C ASN A 133 -41.08 -33.92 -16.47
N VAL A 134 -39.90 -33.43 -16.83
CA VAL A 134 -39.61 -33.03 -18.22
C VAL A 134 -38.26 -33.61 -18.60
N THR A 135 -38.32 -34.66 -19.40
CA THR A 135 -37.26 -35.15 -20.27
C THR A 135 -37.28 -34.25 -21.52
N ASP A 136 -36.21 -33.51 -21.82
CA ASP A 136 -35.39 -33.68 -23.05
C ASP A 136 -34.31 -32.56 -23.20
N THR A 137 -33.17 -33.03 -23.69
CA THR A 137 -31.88 -32.45 -24.15
C THR A 137 -31.69 -30.95 -24.48
N GLN A 138 -30.70 -30.30 -23.84
CA GLN A 138 -29.34 -29.96 -24.36
C GLN A 138 -28.57 -29.10 -23.32
N PRO A 139 -27.21 -29.13 -23.30
CA PRO A 139 -26.42 -28.72 -22.14
C PRO A 139 -26.26 -27.21 -22.06
N VAL A 140 -26.74 -26.61 -20.97
CA VAL A 140 -26.28 -25.28 -20.55
C VAL A 140 -24.92 -25.49 -19.90
N GLN A 141 -23.86 -25.19 -20.63
CA GLN A 141 -22.52 -25.00 -20.06
C GLN A 141 -22.53 -23.75 -19.16
N GLY A 142 -23.10 -23.87 -17.97
CA GLY A 142 -22.88 -22.98 -16.85
C GLY A 142 -21.71 -23.50 -16.02
N GLY A 143 -20.53 -23.56 -16.64
CA GLY A 143 -19.30 -23.85 -15.93
C GLY A 143 -18.79 -22.56 -15.30
N SER A 144 -18.98 -22.40 -13.99
CA SER A 144 -18.04 -21.61 -13.18
C SER A 144 -16.67 -22.27 -13.40
N GLN A 145 -15.86 -21.69 -14.27
CA GLN A 145 -14.49 -22.11 -14.42
C GLN A 145 -13.75 -21.64 -13.17
N SER A 146 -13.58 -22.57 -12.23
CA SER A 146 -12.40 -22.61 -11.37
C SER A 146 -11.17 -22.64 -12.28
N GLN A 147 -10.71 -21.47 -12.72
CA GLN A 147 -9.40 -21.29 -13.32
C GLN A 147 -8.40 -21.42 -12.18
N ASP A 148 -8.13 -22.65 -11.75
CA ASP A 148 -6.96 -22.93 -10.92
C ASP A 148 -5.77 -22.89 -11.89
N GLY A 149 -5.37 -21.66 -12.24
CA GLY A 149 -4.26 -21.38 -13.15
C GLY A 149 -2.96 -21.89 -12.55
N GLU A 150 -1.99 -22.23 -13.41
CA GLU A 150 -0.65 -22.59 -12.92
C GLU A 150 -0.04 -21.41 -12.12
N CYS A 151 0.59 -21.74 -11.00
CA CYS A 151 1.30 -20.77 -10.17
C CYS A 151 2.38 -20.09 -11.01
N HIS A 152 2.43 -18.75 -10.97
CA HIS A 152 3.34 -17.97 -11.79
C HIS A 152 4.06 -16.90 -10.96
N VAL A 153 5.39 -16.88 -11.06
CA VAL A 153 6.23 -15.87 -10.39
C VAL A 153 6.45 -14.67 -11.31
N VAL A 154 5.97 -13.50 -10.88
CA VAL A 154 6.31 -12.20 -11.48
C VAL A 154 7.54 -11.65 -10.76
N SER A 155 8.65 -11.50 -11.48
CA SER A 155 9.90 -10.95 -10.93
C SER A 155 9.99 -9.44 -11.15
N LYS A 156 10.89 -8.79 -10.41
CA LYS A 156 11.23 -7.36 -10.57
C LYS A 156 10.05 -6.43 -10.31
N VAL A 157 9.34 -6.71 -9.21
CA VAL A 157 8.22 -5.89 -8.76
C VAL A 157 8.75 -4.86 -7.78
N SER A 158 8.41 -3.59 -8.02
CA SER A 158 8.57 -2.48 -7.08
C SER A 158 7.44 -2.54 -6.05
N TYR A 159 7.79 -2.38 -4.77
CA TYR A 159 6.83 -2.33 -3.68
C TYR A 159 6.92 -0.97 -3.00
N THR A 160 5.81 -0.25 -3.01
CA THR A 160 5.55 0.88 -2.11
C THR A 160 4.43 0.51 -1.15
N PHE A 161 4.16 1.44 -0.25
CA PHE A 161 3.09 1.33 0.72
C PHE A 161 2.35 2.64 0.81
N TYR A 162 1.04 2.55 0.98
CA TYR A 162 0.16 3.69 1.18
C TYR A 162 -0.77 3.43 2.35
N GLY A 163 -1.39 4.47 2.84
CA GLY A 163 -2.26 4.42 4.00
C GLY A 163 -3.28 5.52 3.97
N TYR A 164 -4.11 5.57 5.03
CA TYR A 164 -5.17 6.58 5.14
C TYR A 164 -4.76 8.02 4.78
N PRO A 165 -3.60 8.55 5.22
CA PRO A 165 -3.20 9.93 4.89
C PRO A 165 -2.66 10.11 3.47
N ASP A 166 -2.13 9.05 2.83
CA ASP A 166 -1.49 9.10 1.51
C ASP A 166 -2.45 8.73 0.38
N ASN A 167 -3.54 8.03 0.70
CA ASN A 167 -4.63 7.81 -0.24
C ASN A 167 -5.20 9.16 -0.72
N ASP A 168 -5.61 9.25 -1.98
CA ASP A 168 -6.07 10.51 -2.59
C ASP A 168 -7.52 10.40 -3.11
N PRO A 169 -8.52 11.01 -2.43
CA PRO A 169 -8.40 11.80 -1.20
C PRO A 169 -8.12 10.95 0.05
N PRO A 170 -7.61 11.55 1.15
CA PRO A 170 -7.32 10.81 2.38
C PRO A 170 -8.53 10.05 2.91
N GLY A 171 -8.37 8.75 3.08
CA GLY A 171 -9.49 7.83 3.26
C GLY A 171 -9.07 6.39 3.13
N SER A 172 -10.01 5.48 3.41
CA SER A 172 -9.87 4.07 3.07
C SER A 172 -10.57 3.70 1.77
N ASP A 173 -11.15 4.66 1.04
CA ASP A 173 -11.92 4.36 -0.17
C ASP A 173 -11.01 3.73 -1.23
N ILE A 174 -11.55 2.75 -1.99
CA ILE A 174 -10.85 2.03 -3.06
C ILE A 174 -11.60 2.14 -4.38
N SER A 175 -10.94 1.81 -5.48
CA SER A 175 -11.53 1.88 -6.82
C SER A 175 -12.45 0.70 -7.20
N GLU A 176 -12.34 -0.46 -6.55
CA GLU A 176 -13.03 -1.70 -6.95
C GLU A 176 -13.71 -2.44 -5.78
N ASP A 177 -14.99 -2.82 -5.93
CA ASP A 177 -15.66 -3.74 -4.99
C ASP A 177 -15.44 -5.20 -5.41
N CYS A 178 -14.59 -5.89 -4.68
CA CYS A 178 -14.32 -7.32 -4.88
C CYS A 178 -15.22 -8.24 -4.02
N GLY A 179 -16.38 -7.74 -3.59
CA GLY A 179 -17.36 -8.47 -2.80
C GLY A 179 -17.17 -8.32 -1.28
N ARG A 180 -16.33 -7.38 -0.86
CA ARG A 180 -16.05 -7.07 0.55
C ARG A 180 -16.20 -5.58 0.90
N GLY A 181 -16.84 -4.81 0.02
CA GLY A 181 -17.13 -3.39 0.19
C GLY A 181 -16.06 -2.49 -0.42
N MET A 182 -16.24 -1.18 -0.26
CA MET A 182 -15.45 -0.12 -0.90
C MET A 182 -14.39 0.47 0.03
N ALA A 183 -13.83 -0.34 0.94
CA ALA A 183 -12.80 0.13 1.86
C ALA A 183 -11.56 -0.79 1.84
N ALA A 184 -10.39 -0.19 1.67
CA ALA A 184 -9.09 -0.82 1.76
C ALA A 184 -8.92 -1.48 3.13
N GLY A 185 -8.34 -2.67 3.14
CA GLY A 185 -8.16 -3.42 4.38
C GLY A 185 -7.76 -4.85 4.12
N GLY A 186 -8.14 -5.71 5.06
CA GLY A 186 -7.76 -7.11 5.09
C GLY A 186 -6.56 -7.37 6.00
N ILE A 187 -6.31 -8.65 6.28
CA ILE A 187 -5.25 -9.07 7.23
C ILE A 187 -4.12 -9.85 6.55
N GLY A 188 -4.28 -10.15 5.26
CA GLY A 188 -3.26 -10.84 4.44
C GLY A 188 -3.41 -12.36 4.40
N THR A 189 -4.53 -12.92 4.85
CA THR A 189 -4.85 -14.34 4.63
C THR A 189 -5.47 -14.54 3.25
N HIS A 190 -5.45 -15.76 2.69
CA HIS A 190 -6.10 -16.04 1.41
C HIS A 190 -7.57 -15.61 1.37
N ASP A 191 -8.33 -15.88 2.43
CA ASP A 191 -9.77 -15.54 2.51
C ASP A 191 -10.04 -14.10 2.95
N ASN A 192 -9.00 -13.35 3.35
CA ASN A 192 -9.08 -11.95 3.73
C ASN A 192 -7.78 -11.23 3.33
N PRO A 193 -7.52 -11.17 2.01
CA PRO A 193 -6.27 -10.65 1.47
C PRO A 193 -6.15 -9.16 1.76
N LEU A 194 -4.92 -8.68 1.86
CA LEU A 194 -4.65 -7.26 2.08
C LEU A 194 -4.80 -6.49 0.77
N THR A 195 -5.49 -5.36 0.80
CA THR A 195 -5.64 -4.48 -0.38
C THR A 195 -4.27 -4.02 -0.91
N PHE A 196 -4.11 -4.06 -2.23
CA PHE A 196 -3.07 -3.31 -2.91
C PHE A 196 -3.65 -2.54 -4.11
N ALA A 197 -2.96 -1.47 -4.47
CA ALA A 197 -3.23 -0.65 -5.64
C ALA A 197 -2.18 -0.90 -6.72
N THR A 198 -2.57 -0.77 -7.99
CA THR A 198 -1.66 -0.95 -9.14
C THR A 198 -2.19 -0.21 -10.38
N ALA A 199 -1.51 -0.37 -11.53
CA ALA A 199 -1.97 0.18 -12.79
C ALA A 199 -3.08 -0.68 -13.45
N PRO A 200 -4.04 -0.07 -14.17
CA PRO A 200 -4.99 -0.83 -14.97
C PRO A 200 -4.30 -1.74 -15.99
N GLY A 201 -4.62 -3.03 -15.95
CA GLY A 201 -4.08 -4.05 -16.86
C GLY A 201 -2.70 -4.58 -16.49
N GLU A 202 -2.14 -4.16 -15.35
CA GLU A 202 -0.93 -4.74 -14.79
C GLU A 202 -1.24 -6.04 -14.04
N PHE A 203 -2.18 -5.98 -13.09
CA PHE A 203 -2.86 -7.13 -12.48
C PHE A 203 -4.34 -7.11 -12.82
N ASP A 204 -4.99 -8.27 -12.83
CA ASP A 204 -6.43 -8.34 -13.09
C ASP A 204 -7.21 -7.72 -11.92
N ARG A 205 -8.38 -7.16 -12.19
CA ARG A 205 -9.27 -6.61 -11.15
C ARG A 205 -9.68 -7.74 -10.21
N CYS A 206 -9.63 -7.49 -8.90
CA CYS A 206 -9.89 -8.48 -7.85
C CYS A 206 -8.95 -9.69 -7.87
N GLU A 207 -7.80 -9.59 -8.54
CA GLU A 207 -6.81 -10.66 -8.55
C GLU A 207 -6.19 -10.84 -7.18
N VAL A 208 -6.24 -12.07 -6.66
CA VAL A 208 -5.54 -12.46 -5.44
C VAL A 208 -4.15 -12.98 -5.81
N VAL A 209 -3.14 -12.35 -5.24
CA VAL A 209 -1.73 -12.73 -5.38
C VAL A 209 -1.12 -12.99 -4.02
N TYR A 210 0.07 -13.56 -3.99
CA TYR A 210 0.84 -13.74 -2.77
C TYR A 210 2.17 -13.00 -2.86
N SER A 211 2.53 -12.32 -1.77
CA SER A 211 3.81 -11.65 -1.61
C SER A 211 4.70 -12.47 -0.65
N PRO A 212 5.73 -13.17 -1.15
CA PRO A 212 6.73 -13.81 -0.29
C PRO A 212 7.47 -12.83 0.60
N TYR A 213 7.69 -11.60 0.11
CA TYR A 213 8.34 -10.52 0.86
C TYR A 213 7.56 -10.13 2.12
N LEU A 214 6.23 -10.17 2.06
CA LEU A 214 5.36 -9.80 3.17
C LEU A 214 4.78 -11.00 3.93
N GLN A 215 4.90 -12.20 3.36
CA GLN A 215 4.14 -13.39 3.75
C GLN A 215 2.64 -13.08 3.91
N LYS A 216 2.05 -12.47 2.88
CA LYS A 216 0.64 -12.10 2.86
C LYS A 216 0.06 -12.33 1.47
N TYR A 217 -1.21 -12.72 1.43
CA TYR A 217 -2.04 -12.60 0.24
C TYR A 217 -2.47 -11.16 0.07
N LEU A 218 -2.40 -10.68 -1.16
CA LEU A 218 -2.82 -9.34 -1.55
C LEU A 218 -3.95 -9.44 -2.58
N ILE A 219 -4.84 -8.45 -2.63
CA ILE A 219 -5.90 -8.37 -3.63
C ILE A 219 -5.91 -7.01 -4.34
N ASN A 220 -5.99 -7.05 -5.68
CA ASN A 220 -6.02 -5.85 -6.50
C ASN A 220 -7.40 -5.21 -6.45
N GLU A 221 -7.50 -4.13 -5.70
CA GLU A 221 -8.77 -3.47 -5.40
C GLU A 221 -8.75 -1.98 -5.66
N ASP A 222 -7.57 -1.44 -5.96
CA ASP A 222 -7.36 -0.01 -5.93
C ASP A 222 -6.46 0.49 -7.06
N TYR A 223 -6.53 1.79 -7.30
CA TYR A 223 -5.83 2.47 -8.38
C TYR A 223 -4.62 3.22 -7.84
N CYS A 224 -3.49 3.13 -8.56
CA CYS A 224 -2.27 3.86 -8.23
C CYS A 224 -1.76 4.66 -9.45
N GLU A 225 -1.69 5.99 -9.31
CA GLU A 225 -1.23 6.91 -10.36
C GLU A 225 0.26 6.72 -10.67
N GLN A 226 1.10 6.54 -9.66
CA GLN A 226 2.54 6.32 -9.87
C GLN A 226 2.79 4.97 -10.56
N CYS A 227 2.12 3.91 -10.10
CA CYS A 227 2.12 2.59 -10.73
C CYS A 227 1.70 2.70 -12.20
N THR A 228 0.68 3.51 -12.53
CA THR A 228 0.25 3.75 -13.92
C THR A 228 1.31 4.42 -14.80
N LYS A 229 2.16 5.28 -14.23
CA LYS A 229 3.31 5.86 -14.95
C LYS A 229 4.41 4.82 -15.16
N ASP A 230 4.69 4.03 -14.14
CA ASP A 230 5.72 2.99 -14.16
C ASP A 230 5.34 1.87 -15.14
N TRP A 231 4.06 1.50 -15.20
CA TRP A 231 3.55 0.48 -16.09
C TRP A 231 3.65 0.86 -17.58
N LYS A 232 3.60 2.16 -17.92
CA LYS A 232 3.89 2.63 -19.29
C LYS A 232 5.31 2.29 -19.74
N SER A 233 6.22 2.09 -18.78
CA SER A 233 7.60 1.65 -18.99
C SER A 233 7.80 0.15 -18.71
N HIS A 234 6.71 -0.60 -18.50
CA HIS A 234 6.69 -2.03 -18.14
C HIS A 234 7.41 -2.37 -16.83
N ILE A 235 7.42 -1.43 -15.88
CA ILE A 235 7.86 -1.69 -14.52
C ILE A 235 6.67 -2.23 -13.74
N TRP A 236 6.83 -3.38 -13.10
CA TRP A 236 5.83 -3.94 -12.21
C TRP A 236 5.86 -3.18 -10.88
N HIS A 237 4.72 -2.73 -10.38
CA HIS A 237 4.56 -1.92 -9.19
C HIS A 237 3.26 -2.29 -8.45
N VAL A 238 3.41 -2.71 -7.20
CA VAL A 238 2.31 -2.83 -6.23
C VAL A 238 2.47 -1.82 -5.11
N ASP A 239 1.37 -1.15 -4.76
CA ASP A 239 1.32 -0.20 -3.64
C ASP A 239 0.41 -0.77 -2.56
N VAL A 240 0.97 -1.14 -1.41
CA VAL A 240 0.28 -2.01 -0.43
C VAL A 240 -0.31 -1.21 0.72
N TRP A 241 -1.58 -1.47 1.05
CA TRP A 241 -2.30 -0.76 2.10
C TRP A 241 -1.75 -1.09 3.49
N LEU A 242 -1.36 -0.07 4.26
CA LEU A 242 -0.90 -0.21 5.65
C LEU A 242 -2.01 -0.20 6.70
N GLY A 243 -3.18 0.35 6.37
CA GLY A 243 -4.25 0.60 7.34
C GLY A 243 -4.39 2.07 7.74
N GLY A 244 -4.92 2.29 8.94
CA GLY A 244 -5.27 3.61 9.46
C GLY A 244 -6.74 3.98 9.22
N ASN A 245 -7.21 4.98 9.96
CA ASN A 245 -8.61 5.45 9.93
C ASN A 245 -8.72 6.97 10.14
N SER A 246 -7.60 7.68 10.07
CA SER A 246 -7.50 9.08 10.45
C SER A 246 -6.18 9.68 9.95
N THR A 247 -6.20 10.98 9.69
CA THR A 247 -5.01 11.78 9.34
C THR A 247 -4.29 12.35 10.56
N THR A 248 -4.78 12.09 11.79
CA THR A 248 -4.22 12.66 13.03
C THR A 248 -2.74 12.35 13.22
N TYR A 249 -2.30 11.16 12.77
CA TYR A 249 -0.91 10.69 12.83
C TYR A 249 -0.33 10.47 11.43
N GLY A 250 -0.73 11.33 10.49
CA GLY A 250 -0.36 11.17 9.09
C GLY A 250 1.15 11.20 8.86
N THR A 251 1.88 12.03 9.61
CA THR A 251 3.35 12.12 9.47
C THR A 251 4.05 10.83 9.91
N GLU A 252 3.58 10.19 10.98
CA GLU A 252 4.11 8.93 11.49
C GLU A 252 3.81 7.78 10.53
N GLN A 253 2.60 7.77 9.98
CA GLN A 253 2.19 6.77 9.01
C GLN A 253 2.97 6.89 7.69
N LEU A 254 3.09 8.09 7.12
CA LEU A 254 3.93 8.36 5.94
C LEU A 254 5.39 7.93 6.16
N LYS A 255 5.93 8.08 7.38
CA LYS A 255 7.28 7.57 7.70
C LYS A 255 7.34 6.05 7.70
N CYS A 256 6.29 5.38 8.16
CA CYS A 256 6.21 3.92 8.13
C CYS A 256 6.14 3.41 6.69
N GLU A 257 5.29 4.02 5.85
CA GLU A 257 5.18 3.75 4.42
C GLU A 257 6.56 3.82 3.74
N ASN A 258 7.24 4.96 3.87
CA ASN A 258 8.58 5.15 3.33
C ASN A 258 9.63 4.18 3.89
N SER A 259 9.48 3.70 5.11
CA SER A 259 10.44 2.77 5.73
C SER A 259 10.24 1.33 5.29
N LEU A 260 9.03 0.96 4.86
CA LEU A 260 8.70 -0.37 4.35
C LEU A 260 8.97 -0.50 2.85
N THR A 261 8.84 0.61 2.09
CA THR A 261 9.16 0.69 0.67
C THR A 261 10.54 0.10 0.37
N SER A 262 10.58 -0.89 -0.51
CA SER A 262 11.81 -1.58 -0.88
C SER A 262 12.55 -0.84 -1.99
N ASP A 263 13.78 -1.27 -2.30
CA ASP A 263 14.45 -0.86 -3.55
C ASP A 263 13.56 -1.20 -4.76
N GLU A 264 13.60 -0.36 -5.81
CA GLU A 264 12.84 -0.58 -7.04
C GLU A 264 13.19 -1.93 -7.70
N GLU A 265 12.18 -2.57 -8.31
CA GLU A 265 12.32 -3.84 -9.04
C GLU A 265 13.04 -4.95 -8.25
N SER A 266 12.99 -4.91 -6.91
CA SER A 266 13.75 -5.82 -6.05
C SER A 266 12.96 -7.03 -5.56
N GLN A 267 11.63 -7.02 -5.70
CA GLN A 267 10.75 -8.04 -5.14
C GLN A 267 10.07 -8.91 -6.20
N VAL A 268 9.27 -9.87 -5.74
CA VAL A 268 8.42 -10.72 -6.59
C VAL A 268 6.97 -10.70 -6.11
N VAL A 269 6.07 -11.09 -6.99
CA VAL A 269 4.67 -11.42 -6.70
C VAL A 269 4.38 -12.82 -7.26
N VAL A 270 3.63 -13.62 -6.53
CA VAL A 270 3.16 -14.94 -6.96
C VAL A 270 1.69 -14.83 -7.38
N LYS A 271 1.41 -15.06 -8.66
CA LYS A 271 0.06 -15.14 -9.24
C LYS A 271 -0.45 -16.58 -9.16
N ASN A 272 -1.77 -16.74 -9.03
CA ASN A 272 -2.43 -18.03 -8.76
C ASN A 272 -1.77 -18.82 -7.61
N PRO A 273 -1.55 -18.20 -6.43
CA PRO A 273 -0.91 -18.88 -5.32
C PRO A 273 -1.80 -19.99 -4.76
N SER A 274 -1.19 -21.05 -4.22
CA SER A 274 -1.90 -21.97 -3.32
C SER A 274 -2.54 -21.19 -2.16
N SER A 275 -3.69 -21.61 -1.64
CA SER A 275 -4.36 -20.98 -0.48
C SER A 275 -3.75 -21.35 0.88
N THR A 276 -2.72 -22.22 0.91
CA THR A 276 -2.10 -22.73 2.15
C THR A 276 -0.68 -22.23 2.39
N LEU A 277 -0.26 -21.15 1.71
CA LEU A 277 1.06 -20.54 1.93
C LEU A 277 1.14 -19.92 3.34
N PRO A 278 2.34 -19.83 3.93
CA PRO A 278 2.51 -19.22 5.25
C PRO A 278 2.02 -17.77 5.26
N VAL A 279 1.43 -17.34 6.38
CA VAL A 279 0.93 -15.97 6.54
C VAL A 279 1.48 -15.37 7.82
N ASP A 280 2.11 -14.21 7.71
CA ASP A 280 2.37 -13.34 8.86
C ASP A 280 1.16 -12.43 9.08
N LEU A 281 0.50 -12.54 10.23
CA LEU A 281 -0.68 -11.74 10.58
C LEU A 281 -0.34 -10.41 11.25
N THR A 282 0.94 -10.09 11.41
CA THR A 282 1.36 -8.84 12.03
C THR A 282 0.90 -7.66 11.18
N SER A 283 0.24 -6.70 11.82
CA SER A 283 -0.14 -5.44 11.18
C SER A 283 1.11 -4.59 10.96
N PHE A 284 1.23 -3.96 9.79
CA PHE A 284 2.34 -3.07 9.51
C PHE A 284 2.29 -1.78 10.35
N TYR A 285 1.09 -1.27 10.58
CA TYR A 285 0.85 -0.04 11.33
C TYR A 285 -0.39 -0.18 12.23
N LEU A 286 -0.23 0.11 13.52
CA LEU A 286 -1.32 0.01 14.52
C LEU A 286 -2.00 1.36 14.82
N GLY A 287 -1.68 2.41 14.06
CA GLY A 287 -2.20 3.77 14.31
C GLY A 287 -1.46 4.50 15.43
N GLY A 288 -1.56 5.83 15.47
CA GLY A 288 -0.91 6.60 16.53
C GLY A 288 0.60 6.74 16.35
N ASN A 289 1.30 6.91 17.47
CA ASN A 289 2.77 6.86 17.53
C ASN A 289 3.29 5.40 17.57
N SER A 290 2.54 4.45 17.03
CA SER A 290 2.88 3.03 17.11
C SER A 290 4.09 2.69 16.26
N VAL A 291 4.71 1.54 16.59
CA VAL A 291 5.86 1.00 15.87
C VAL A 291 5.43 0.53 14.48
N CYS A 292 6.24 0.89 13.48
CA CYS A 292 6.18 0.31 12.14
C CYS A 292 6.86 -1.06 12.17
N SER A 293 6.17 -2.12 11.72
CA SER A 293 6.63 -3.51 11.82
C SER A 293 7.72 -3.87 10.80
N LEU A 294 8.87 -3.18 10.86
CA LEU A 294 9.99 -3.31 9.92
C LEU A 294 10.75 -4.65 10.03
N ASP A 295 10.49 -5.44 11.05
CA ASP A 295 11.02 -6.79 11.24
C ASP A 295 10.07 -7.90 10.72
N HIS A 296 8.93 -7.50 10.17
CA HIS A 296 7.91 -8.37 9.57
C HIS A 296 7.91 -8.25 8.04
N ILE A 297 9.13 -8.18 7.48
CA ILE A 297 9.43 -8.30 6.06
C ILE A 297 10.48 -9.41 5.89
N TYR A 298 10.38 -10.15 4.80
CA TYR A 298 11.11 -11.39 4.58
C TYR A 298 11.91 -11.32 3.27
N PRO A 299 12.96 -10.50 3.17
CA PRO A 299 13.72 -10.32 1.92
C PRO A 299 14.47 -11.58 1.46
N ASP A 300 14.69 -12.55 2.36
CA ASP A 300 15.42 -13.79 2.09
C ASP A 300 14.45 -14.97 1.83
N TYR A 301 13.68 -14.94 0.74
CA TYR A 301 12.81 -16.03 0.30
C TYR A 301 13.37 -16.82 -0.89
N ASP A 302 13.03 -18.11 -1.04
CA ASP A 302 13.19 -18.86 -2.29
C ASP A 302 11.83 -18.95 -2.99
N THR A 303 11.77 -18.50 -4.25
CA THR A 303 10.50 -18.47 -5.01
C THR A 303 9.91 -19.86 -5.24
N LYS A 304 10.73 -20.91 -5.18
CA LYS A 304 10.31 -22.32 -5.33
C LYS A 304 9.52 -22.86 -4.14
N ASP A 305 9.45 -22.09 -3.05
CA ASP A 305 8.66 -22.47 -1.88
C ASP A 305 7.21 -21.97 -2.00
N TYR A 306 6.90 -21.14 -3.01
CA TYR A 306 5.61 -20.47 -3.17
C TYR A 306 4.93 -20.76 -4.51
N CYS A 307 5.69 -21.30 -5.47
CA CYS A 307 5.27 -22.13 -6.60
C CYS A 307 6.17 -23.38 -6.58
#